data_AF-A0A645DF49-F1
#
_entry.id   AF-A0A645DF49-F1
#
_cell.length_a   1.000
_cell.length_b   1.000
_cell.length_c   1.000
_cell.angle_alpha   90.00
_cell.angle_beta   90.00
_cell.angle_gamma   90.00
#
_symmetry.space_group_name_H-M   'P 1'
#
loop_
_entity.id
_entity.type
_entity.pdbx_description
1 polymer ?
#
loop_
_entity_poly.entity_id
_entity_poly.type
_entity_poly.pdbx_seq_one_letter_code
_entity_poly.pdbx_strand_id
1 'polypeptide(L)' 'MKLKKELYEIISLHSGKPVEIIEKDADRDYWMTSLEAKAYGMIDEILIKSNKK' A
#
# COMPACT_ATOMS: atom_id res chain seq x y z
N MET A 1 7.55 16.49 13.07
CA MET A 1 7.64 15.00 13.14
C MET A 1 8.44 14.50 11.94
N LYS A 2 9.72 14.17 12.11
CA LYS A 2 10.60 13.77 11.00
C LYS A 2 10.29 12.35 10.49
N LEU A 3 10.07 11.41 11.41
CA LEU A 3 9.81 10.00 11.11
C LEU A 3 8.55 9.75 10.26
N LYS A 4 7.44 10.45 10.55
CA LYS A 4 6.18 10.28 9.78
C LYS A 4 6.37 10.66 8.31
N LYS A 5 7.09 11.76 8.08
CA LYS A 5 7.34 12.26 6.73
C LYS A 5 8.20 11.28 5.93
N GLU A 6 9.29 10.79 6.52
CA GLU A 6 10.16 9.78 5.89
C GLU A 6 9.39 8.49 5.57
N LEU A 7 8.51 8.04 6.49
CA LEU A 7 7.65 6.88 6.24
C LEU A 7 6.70 7.10 5.06
N TYR A 8 6.03 8.26 4.98
CA TYR A 8 5.09 8.55 3.88
C TYR A 8 5.80 8.69 2.54
N GLU A 9 7.01 9.26 2.51
CA GLU A 9 7.84 9.31 1.31
C GLU A 9 8.23 7.90 0.83
N ILE A 10 8.60 6.99 1.73
CA ILE A 10 8.89 5.60 1.40
C ILE A 10 7.65 4.90 0.83
N ILE A 11 6.49 5.03 1.48
CA ILE A 11 5.25 4.40 1.02
C ILE A 11 4.83 4.97 -0.34
N SER A 12 4.93 6.28 -0.52
CA SER A 12 4.62 6.96 -1.78
C SER A 12 5.50 6.44 -2.92
N LEU A 13 6.80 6.29 -2.69
CA LEU A 13 7.76 5.79 -3.68
C LEU A 13 7.43 4.37 -4.17
N HIS A 14 7.04 3.48 -3.25
CA HIS A 14 6.80 2.07 -3.60
C HIS A 14 5.38 1.80 -4.08
N SER A 15 4.38 2.54 -3.58
CA SER A 15 2.98 2.41 -4.03
C SER A 15 2.67 3.18 -5.31
N GLY A 16 3.53 4.13 -5.70
CA GLY A 16 3.28 5.04 -6.82
C GLY A 16 2.17 6.07 -6.55
N LYS A 17 1.71 6.20 -5.30
CA LYS A 17 0.71 7.19 -4.89
C LYS A 17 1.41 8.47 -4.41
N PRO A 18 0.83 9.66 -4.66
CA PRO A 18 1.31 10.91 -4.07
C PRO A 18 1.29 10.88 -2.53
N VAL A 19 2.24 11.57 -1.91
CA VAL A 19 2.38 11.66 -0.44
C VAL A 19 1.10 12.20 0.21
N GLU A 20 0.36 13.11 -0.45
CA GLU A 20 -0.88 13.67 0.10
C GLU A 20 -1.98 12.60 0.25
N ILE A 21 -2.01 11.60 -0.64
CA ILE A 21 -2.95 10.48 -0.54
C ILE A 21 -2.53 9.57 0.61
N ILE A 22 -1.24 9.25 0.72
CA ILE A 22 -0.71 8.42 1.80
C ILE A 22 -0.98 9.07 3.16
N GLU A 23 -0.78 10.38 3.29
CA GLU A 23 -1.02 11.10 4.54
C GLU A 23 -2.49 11.04 4.97
N LYS A 24 -3.42 11.18 4.02
CA LYS A 24 -4.86 11.06 4.28
C LYS A 24 -5.25 9.63 4.67
N ASP A 25 -4.73 8.64 3.96
CA ASP A 25 -5.06 7.23 4.20
C ASP A 25 -4.39 6.71 5.49
N ALA A 26 -3.27 7.30 5.90
CA ALA A 26 -2.55 6.97 7.13
C ALA A 26 -3.00 7.78 8.37
N ASP A 27 -3.99 8.66 8.25
CA ASP A 27 -4.59 9.37 9.40
C ASP A 27 -5.27 8.37 10.36
N ARG A 28 -5.75 7.24 9.83
CA ARG A 28 -6.35 6.12 10.57
C ARG A 28 -5.90 4.77 10.01
N ASP A 29 -6.22 3.71 10.73
CA ASP A 29 -5.98 2.34 10.25
C ASP A 29 -6.81 2.08 9.00
N TYR A 30 -6.14 1.96 7.85
CA TYR A 30 -6.78 1.66 6.57
C TYR A 30 -6.51 0.21 6.18
N TRP A 31 -7.51 -0.65 6.43
CA TRP A 31 -7.44 -2.07 6.10
C TRP A 31 -7.80 -2.30 4.64
N MET A 32 -6.98 -3.07 3.94
CA MET A 32 -7.19 -3.41 2.53
C MET A 32 -7.33 -4.92 2.36
N THR A 33 -8.25 -5.34 1.50
CA THR A 33 -8.26 -6.69 0.94
C THR A 33 -7.05 -6.89 0.01
N SER A 34 -6.74 -8.14 -0.33
CA SER A 34 -5.64 -8.43 -1.26
C SER A 34 -5.80 -7.76 -2.64
N LEU A 35 -7.03 -7.68 -3.14
CA LEU A 35 -7.35 -7.00 -4.40
C LEU A 35 -7.13 -5.49 -4.30
N GLU A 36 -7.57 -4.87 -3.21
CA GLU A 36 -7.38 -3.44 -2.96
C GLU A 36 -5.90 -3.11 -2.78
N ALA A 37 -5.15 -3.91 -2.02
CA ALA A 37 -3.71 -3.73 -1.84
C ALA A 37 -2.95 -3.77 -3.16
N LYS A 38 -3.33 -4.69 -4.07
CA LYS A 38 -2.75 -4.76 -5.41
C LYS A 38 -3.11 -3.54 -6.25
N ALA A 39 -4.39 -3.14 -6.27
CA ALA A 39 -4.83 -1.94 -7.00
C ALA A 39 -4.23 -0.64 -6.44
N TYR A 40 -3.93 -0.61 -5.14
CA TYR A 40 -3.28 0.49 -4.47
C TYR A 40 -1.78 0.59 -4.82
N GLY A 41 -1.17 -0.52 -5.26
CA GLY A 41 0.27 -0.61 -5.54
C GLY A 41 1.10 -1.08 -4.33
N MET A 42 0.46 -1.61 -3.29
CA MET A 42 1.16 -2.14 -2.11
C MET A 42 1.78 -3.52 -2.36
N ILE A 43 1.23 -4.29 -3.31
CA ILE A 43 1.70 -5.62 -3.69
C ILE A 43 1.57 -5.82 -5.21
N ASP A 44 2.46 -6.62 -5.79
CA ASP A 44 2.47 -6.87 -7.25
C ASP A 44 1.45 -7.94 -7.66
N GLU A 45 1.39 -9.05 -6.93
CA GLU A 45 0.58 -10.22 -7.29
C GLU A 45 -0.07 -10.90 -6.09
N ILE A 46 -1.22 -11.51 -6.34
CA ILE A 46 -1.98 -12.29 -5.35
C ILE A 46 -1.80 -13.76 -5.71
N LEU A 47 -1.15 -14.50 -4.83
CA LEU A 47 -0.94 -15.93 -5.02
C LEU A 47 -2.24 -16.68 -4.75
N ILE A 48 -2.78 -17.32 -5.79
CA ILE A 48 -3.87 -18.29 -5.67
C ILE A 48 -3.30 -19.69 -5.66
N LYS A 49 -3.94 -20.59 -4.91
CA LYS A 49 -3.52 -22.00 -4.87
C LYS A 49 -3.57 -22.57 -6.28
N SER A 50 -2.41 -22.84 -6.87
CA SER A 50 -2.32 -23.56 -8.13
C SER A 50 -2.81 -24.98 -7.88
N ASN A 51 -4.01 -25.30 -8.38
CA ASN A 51 -4.56 -26.65 -8.29
C ASN A 51 -3.82 -27.53 -9.31
N LYS A 52 -2.56 -27.88 -9.01
CA LYS A 52 -1.86 -28.96 -9.70
C LYS A 52 -2.48 -30.27 -9.17
N LYS A 53 -3.50 -30.75 -9.88
CA LYS A 53 -3.87 -32.15 -9.87
C LYS A 53 -2.76 -32.97 -10.53
#